data_AF-A0A5N9GRL2-F1
#
_entry.id   AF-A0A5N9GRL2-F1
#
_cell.length_a   1.000
_cell.length_b   1.000
_cell.length_c   1.000
_cell.angle_alpha   90.00
_cell.angle_beta   90.00
_cell.angle_gamma   90.00
#
_symmetry.space_group_name_H-M   'P 1'
#
loop_
_entity.id
_entity.type
_entity.pdbx_description
1 polymer ?
#
loop_
_entity_poly.entity_id
_entity_poly.type
_entity_poly.pdbx_seq_one_letter_code
_entity_poly.pdbx_strand_id
1 'polypeptide(L)'
;MPQGSVALYIGLLIVSLAFSALFSASEAILLSVQRVRMQYLVRSGVPGAQLVARLIENPQRFLPTILLANNLSNTSAAALGTAIAVELIDSQG
;
A
#
# COMPACT_ATOMS: atom_id res chain seq x y z
N MET A 1 -4.87 -27.26 19.98
CA MET A 1 -3.89 -26.54 19.13
C MET A 1 -4.06 -25.05 19.39
N PRO A 2 -2.99 -24.25 19.55
CA PRO A 2 -3.13 -22.92 20.12
C PRO A 2 -3.89 -22.03 19.16
N GLN A 3 -5.09 -21.60 19.54
CA GLN A 3 -5.91 -20.63 18.80
C GLN A 3 -5.14 -19.34 18.41
N GLY A 4 -3.97 -19.12 19.02
CA GLY A 4 -3.02 -18.06 18.70
C GLY A 4 -2.45 -18.08 17.27
N SER A 5 -2.26 -19.23 16.61
CA SER A 5 -1.67 -19.25 15.25
C SER A 5 -2.64 -18.72 14.18
N VAL A 6 -3.92 -19.10 14.25
CA VAL A 6 -4.96 -18.57 13.32
C VAL A 6 -5.20 -17.08 13.55
N ALA A 7 -5.25 -16.64 14.81
CA ALA A 7 -5.38 -15.23 15.14
C ALA A 7 -4.18 -14.39 14.63
N LEU A 8 -2.96 -14.94 14.70
CA LEU A 8 -1.77 -14.32 14.13
C LEU A 8 -1.85 -14.21 12.60
N TYR A 9 -2.31 -15.25 11.90
CA TYR A 9 -2.47 -15.20 10.45
C TYR A 9 -3.51 -14.18 9.99
N ILE A 10 -4.66 -14.10 10.68
CA ILE A 10 -5.68 -13.08 10.42
C ILE A 10 -5.12 -11.67 10.69
N GLY A 11 -4.37 -11.50 11.78
CA GLY A 11 -3.68 -10.24 12.09
C GLY A 11 -2.71 -9.82 10.99
N LEU A 12 -1.88 -10.76 10.52
CA LEU A 12 -0.92 -10.51 9.43
C LEU A 12 -1.62 -10.14 8.11
N LEU A 13 -2.76 -10.78 7.83
CA LEU A 13 -3.58 -10.51 6.65
C LEU A 13 -4.14 -9.08 6.71
N ILE A 14 -4.73 -8.68 7.83
CA ILE A 14 -5.25 -7.31 8.02
C ILE A 14 -4.13 -6.28 7.86
N VAL A 15 -2.96 -6.52 8.45
CA VAL A 15 -1.80 -5.63 8.32
C VAL A 15 -1.35 -5.53 6.86
N SER A 16 -1.22 -6.65 6.15
CA SER A 16 -0.86 -6.66 4.74
C SER A 16 -1.87 -5.89 3.87
N LEU A 17 -3.17 -6.06 4.14
CA LEU A 17 -4.22 -5.34 3.43
C LEU A 17 -4.18 -3.83 3.70
N ALA A 18 -3.89 -3.43 4.94
CA ALA A 18 -3.70 -2.04 5.31
C ALA A 18 -2.49 -1.42 4.59
N PHE A 19 -1.36 -2.14 4.51
CA PHE A 19 -0.20 -1.68 3.74
C PHE A 19 -0.54 -1.52 2.26
N SER A 20 -1.17 -2.52 1.63
CA SER A 20 -1.62 -2.45 0.24
C SER A 20 -2.54 -1.23 0.00
N ALA A 21 -3.50 -0.99 0.90
CA ALA A 21 -4.40 0.17 0.84
C ALA A 21 -3.66 1.52 0.97
N LEU A 22 -2.67 1.63 1.86
CA LEU A 22 -1.84 2.83 2.00
C LEU A 22 -1.01 3.11 0.74
N PHE A 23 -0.44 2.07 0.13
CA PHE A 23 0.32 2.21 -1.11
C PHE A 23 -0.59 2.60 -2.29
N SER A 24 -1.75 1.96 -2.45
CA SER A 24 -2.74 2.37 -3.48
C SER A 24 -3.26 3.79 -3.26
N ALA A 25 -3.49 4.21 -2.01
CA ALA A 25 -3.89 5.59 -1.70
C ALA A 25 -2.79 6.59 -2.08
N SER A 26 -1.52 6.25 -1.81
CA SER A 26 -0.37 7.08 -2.17
C SER A 26 -0.25 7.25 -3.70
N GLU A 27 -0.48 6.17 -4.45
CA GLU A 27 -0.57 6.21 -5.92
C GLU A 27 -1.71 7.12 -6.40
N ALA A 28 -2.92 6.96 -5.86
CA ALA A 28 -4.08 7.77 -6.23
C ALA A 28 -3.88 9.26 -5.91
N ILE A 29 -3.26 9.60 -4.77
CA ILE A 29 -2.92 10.98 -4.40
C ILE A 29 -1.91 11.55 -5.41
N LEU A 30 -0.83 10.83 -5.70
CA LEU A 30 0.19 11.29 -6.65
C LEU A 30 -0.39 11.56 -8.05
N LEU A 31 -1.34 10.75 -8.51
CA LEU A 31 -1.97 10.90 -9.82
C LEU A 31 -3.07 11.97 -9.85
N SER A 32 -3.74 12.25 -8.72
CA SER A 32 -4.85 13.21 -8.64
C SER A 32 -4.41 14.66 -8.44
N VAL A 33 -3.16 14.93 -8.01
CA VAL A 33 -2.69 16.31 -7.85
C VAL A 33 -2.53 17.01 -9.20
N GLN A 34 -3.30 18.10 -9.38
CA GLN A 34 -3.14 18.99 -10.52
C GLN A 34 -1.86 19.84 -10.40
N ARG A 35 -0.98 19.72 -11.41
CA ARG A 35 0.28 20.48 -11.48
C ARG A 35 0.06 22.00 -11.40
N VAL A 36 -1.00 22.52 -12.03
CA VAL A 36 -1.34 23.96 -12.02
C VAL A 36 -1.64 24.48 -10.61
N ARG A 37 -2.46 23.75 -9.85
CA ARG A 37 -2.78 24.09 -8.46
C ARG A 37 -1.55 23.99 -7.56
N MET A 38 -0.67 23.02 -7.83
CA MET A 38 0.57 22.87 -7.09
C MET A 38 1.56 24.02 -7.35
N GLN A 39 1.70 24.46 -8.61
CA GLN A 39 2.49 25.64 -8.95
C GLN A 39 1.97 26.91 -8.28
N TYR A 40 0.64 27.07 -8.18
CA TYR A 40 0.03 28.16 -7.42
C TYR A 40 0.43 28.12 -5.93
N LEU A 41 0.29 26.96 -5.27
CA LEU A 41 0.63 26.79 -3.85
C LEU A 41 2.13 27.05 -3.56
N VAL A 42 3.02 26.69 -4.50
CA VAL A 42 4.45 27.03 -4.42
C VAL A 42 4.65 28.54 -4.49
N ARG A 43 3.97 29.22 -5.42
CA ARG A 43 4.05 30.69 -5.55
C ARG A 43 3.44 31.42 -4.35
N SER A 44 2.41 30.87 -3.74
CA SER A 44 1.78 31.40 -2.52
C SER A 44 2.63 31.20 -1.25
N GLY A 45 3.80 30.58 -1.34
CA GLY A 45 4.73 30.42 -0.21
C GLY A 45 4.27 29.41 0.83
N VAL A 46 3.36 28.48 0.47
CA VAL A 46 2.85 27.48 1.42
C VAL A 46 4.02 26.56 1.85
N PRO A 47 4.24 26.37 3.16
CA PRO A 47 5.31 25.50 3.65
C PRO A 47 5.11 24.07 3.16
N GLY A 48 6.19 23.46 2.65
CA GLY A 48 6.16 22.10 2.09
C GLY A 48 5.63 21.99 0.65
N ALA A 49 5.02 23.04 0.08
CA ALA A 49 4.50 23.00 -1.28
C ALA A 49 5.60 22.73 -2.32
N GLN A 50 6.81 23.24 -2.09
CA GLN A 50 7.94 23.06 -3.00
C GLN A 50 8.48 21.62 -2.99
N LEU A 51 8.42 20.94 -1.84
CA LEU A 51 8.78 19.53 -1.71
C LEU A 51 7.77 18.65 -2.45
N VAL A 52 6.48 18.90 -2.20
CA VAL A 52 5.38 18.19 -2.84
C VAL A 52 5.41 18.40 -4.36
N ALA A 53 5.64 19.64 -4.83
CA ALA A 53 5.77 19.93 -6.25
C ALA A 53 6.89 19.11 -6.93
N ARG A 54 8.06 18.97 -6.29
CA ARG A 54 9.17 18.16 -6.80
C ARG A 54 8.83 16.66 -6.84
N LEU A 55 8.10 16.15 -5.85
CA LEU A 55 7.65 14.76 -5.80
C LEU A 55 6.69 14.43 -6.96
N ILE A 56 5.74 15.33 -7.25
CA ILE A 56 4.74 15.12 -8.31
C ILE A 56 5.27 15.53 -9.70
N GLU A 57 6.44 16.17 -9.78
CA GLU A 57 7.05 16.56 -11.05
C GLU A 57 7.50 15.34 -11.87
N ASN A 58 7.99 14.30 -11.18
CA ASN A 58 8.46 13.04 -11.76
C ASN A 58 7.90 11.81 -11.01
N PRO A 59 6.57 11.57 -11.05
CA PRO A 59 5.96 10.46 -10.34
C PRO A 59 6.45 9.11 -10.87
N GLN A 60 6.94 9.06 -12.11
CA GLN A 60 7.55 7.88 -12.73
C GLN A 60 8.73 7.28 -11.95
N ARG A 61 9.38 8.04 -11.06
CA ARG A 61 10.45 7.51 -10.19
C ARG A 61 9.94 6.80 -8.94
N PHE A 62 8.72 7.10 -8.50
CA PHE A 62 8.16 6.58 -7.24
C PHE A 62 6.99 5.62 -7.46
N LEU A 63 6.22 5.80 -8.53
CA LEU A 63 5.13 4.91 -8.96
C LEU A 63 5.55 3.44 -9.04
N PRO A 64 6.67 3.07 -9.69
CA PRO A 64 7.08 1.67 -9.79
C PRO A 64 7.36 1.05 -8.42
N THR A 65 7.93 1.82 -7.49
CA THR A 65 8.23 1.36 -6.12
C THR A 65 6.95 1.15 -5.32
N ILE A 66 5.98 2.05 -5.44
CA ILE A 66 4.66 1.94 -4.79
C ILE A 66 3.90 0.73 -5.34
N LEU A 67 3.92 0.55 -6.66
CA LEU A 67 3.30 -0.60 -7.33
C LEU A 67 3.97 -1.92 -6.94
N LEU A 68 5.30 -1.96 -6.85
CA LEU A 68 6.04 -3.13 -6.39
C LEU A 68 5.68 -3.48 -4.95
N ALA A 69 5.65 -2.49 -4.05
CA ALA A 69 5.29 -2.70 -2.65
C ALA A 69 3.85 -3.22 -2.50
N ASN A 70 2.90 -2.66 -3.26
CA ASN A 70 1.52 -3.11 -3.26
C ASN A 70 1.40 -4.58 -3.74
N ASN A 71 2.05 -4.89 -4.88
CA ASN A 71 2.05 -6.25 -5.42
C ASN A 71 2.70 -7.24 -4.45
N LEU A 72 3.83 -6.90 -3.83
CA LEU A 72 4.49 -7.76 -2.85
C LEU A 72 3.58 -8.04 -1.64
N SER A 73 2.88 -7.02 -1.14
CA SER A 73 1.92 -7.15 -0.05
C SER A 73 0.77 -8.08 -0.44
N ASN A 74 0.21 -7.90 -1.63
CA ASN A 74 -0.88 -8.72 -2.15
C ASN A 74 -0.44 -10.19 -2.35
N THR A 75 0.73 -10.43 -2.95
CA THR A 75 1.29 -11.79 -3.08
C THR A 75 1.52 -12.45 -1.73
N SER A 76 2.00 -11.70 -0.74
CA SER A 76 2.19 -12.21 0.63
C SER A 76 0.85 -12.57 1.28
N ALA A 77 -0.17 -11.74 1.11
CA ALA A 77 -1.52 -12.01 1.60
C ALA A 77 -2.13 -13.26 0.92
N ALA A 78 -1.94 -13.40 -0.40
CA ALA A 78 -2.38 -14.59 -1.14
C ALA A 78 -1.69 -15.87 -0.64
N ALA A 79 -0.36 -15.84 -0.47
CA ALA A 79 0.40 -16.98 0.05
C ALA A 79 -0.02 -17.39 1.48
N LEU A 80 -0.24 -16.41 2.37
CA LEU A 80 -0.77 -16.65 3.71
C LEU A 80 -2.18 -17.22 3.66
N GLY A 81 -3.04 -16.66 2.81
CA GLY A 81 -4.39 -17.18 2.60
C GLY A 81 -4.40 -18.63 2.12
N THR A 82 -3.49 -18.99 1.21
CA THR A 82 -3.32 -20.38 0.77
C THR A 82 -2.85 -21.29 1.91
N ALA A 83 -1.87 -20.87 2.72
CA ALA A 83 -1.41 -21.65 3.86
C ALA A 83 -2.54 -21.93 4.87
N ILE A 84 -3.34 -20.91 5.20
CA ILE A 84 -4.52 -21.03 6.06
C ILE A 84 -5.55 -22.00 5.46
N ALA A 85 -5.81 -21.89 4.15
CA ALA A 85 -6.78 -22.74 3.45
C ALA A 85 -6.35 -24.22 3.46
N VAL A 86 -5.06 -24.49 3.23
CA VAL A 86 -4.51 -25.86 3.30
C VAL A 86 -4.64 -26.42 4.72
N GLU A 87 -4.30 -25.65 5.75
CA GLU A 87 -4.41 -26.08 7.15
C GLU A 87 -5.88 -26.35 7.55
N LEU A 88 -6.83 -25.52 7.11
CA LEU A 88 -8.26 -25.72 7.35
C LEU A 88 -8.79 -26.98 6.66
N ILE A 89 -8.37 -27.25 5.43
CA ILE A 89 -8.80 -28.44 4.68
C ILE A 89 -8.22 -29.71 5.31
N ASP A 90 -6.94 -29.69 5.69
CA ASP A 90 -6.26 -30.80 6.36
C ASP A 90 -6.89 -31.10 7.73
N SER A 91 -7.34 -30.06 8.46
CA SER A 91 -8.02 -30.23 9.75
C SER A 91 -9.42 -30.86 9.68
N GLN A 92 -10.03 -30.94 8.49
CA GLN A 92 -11.38 -31.50 8.28
C GLN A 92 -11.40 -32.86 7.57
N GLY A 93 -10.23 -33.41 7.22
CA GLY A 93 -10.06 -34.80 6.74
C GLY A 93 -9.56 -35.72 7.84
#